data_AF-A0A7G5XCW2-F1
#
_entry.id   AF-A0A7G5XCW2-F1
#
_cell.length_a   1.000
_cell.length_b   1.000
_cell.length_c   1.000
_cell.angle_alpha   90.00
_cell.angle_beta   90.00
_cell.angle_gamma   90.00
#
_symmetry.space_group_name_H-M   'P 1'
#
loop_
_entity.id
_entity.type
_entity.pdbx_description
1 polymer ?
#
loop_
_entity_poly.entity_id
_entity_poly.type
_entity_poly.pdbx_seq_one_letter_code
_entity_poly.pdbx_strand_id
1 'polypeptide(L)'
;MQGKISLQNVFSWFFGLAVLTIGILNLVLIHPVPGIVGICLSLLFFPQVNELLKKWFGFVLPFAVKVFLALFIFWFTLGISDLGDVIDGWAR
;
A
#
# COMPACT_ATOMS: atom_id res chain seq x y z
N MET A 1 4.11 16.17 -27.03
CA MET A 1 4.53 15.08 -26.10
C MET A 1 3.82 13.82 -26.54
N GLN A 2 4.52 12.89 -27.21
CA GLN A 2 3.92 11.63 -27.66
C GLN A 2 3.67 10.75 -26.43
N GLY A 3 2.45 10.78 -25.91
CA GLY A 3 2.03 9.97 -24.78
C GLY A 3 1.99 8.50 -25.18
N LYS A 4 3.13 7.82 -25.13
CA LYS A 4 3.15 6.36 -25.07
C LYS A 4 2.50 5.99 -23.74
N ILE A 5 1.20 5.67 -23.77
CA ILE A 5 0.51 5.05 -22.66
C ILE A 5 1.14 3.67 -22.49
N SER A 6 2.18 3.60 -21.66
CA SER A 6 2.77 2.34 -21.28
C SER A 6 1.73 1.58 -20.47
N LEU A 7 1.37 0.38 -20.91
CA LEU A 7 0.42 -0.51 -20.22
C LEU A 7 0.78 -0.67 -18.73
N GLN A 8 2.08 -0.66 -18.44
CA GLN A 8 2.65 -0.63 -17.10
C GLN A 8 2.25 0.60 -16.26
N ASN A 9 2.16 1.79 -16.86
CA ASN A 9 1.71 3.00 -16.16
C ASN A 9 0.23 2.91 -15.81
N VAL A 10 -0.60 2.35 -16.71
CA VAL A 10 -2.04 2.15 -16.47
C VAL A 10 -2.26 1.17 -15.31
N PHE A 11 -1.57 0.03 -15.32
CA PHE A 11 -1.61 -0.93 -14.22
C PHE A 11 -1.09 -0.33 -12.91
N SER A 12 -0.02 0.46 -12.95
CA SER A 12 0.54 1.11 -11.76
C SER A 12 -0.43 2.13 -11.16
N TRP A 13 -1.14 2.88 -12.00
CA TRP A 13 -2.19 3.80 -11.58
C TRP A 13 -3.39 3.07 -10.98
N PHE A 14 -3.85 2.01 -11.63
CA PHE A 14 -4.98 1.23 -11.14
C PHE A 14 -4.68 0.60 -9.77
N PHE A 15 -3.50 -0.02 -9.63
CA PHE A 15 -3.06 -0.58 -8.35
C PHE A 15 -2.86 0.50 -7.29
N GLY A 16 -2.24 1.63 -7.64
CA GLY A 16 -2.05 2.75 -6.72
C GLY A 16 -3.39 3.28 -6.19
N LEU A 17 -4.38 3.43 -7.07
CA LEU A 17 -5.71 3.88 -6.68
C LEU A 17 -6.42 2.86 -5.78
N ALA A 18 -6.37 1.57 -6.13
CA ALA A 18 -6.98 0.51 -5.32
C ALA A 18 -6.38 0.44 -3.90
N VAL A 19 -5.04 0.49 -3.80
CA VAL A 19 -4.32 0.48 -2.52
C VAL A 19 -4.63 1.75 -1.70
N LEU A 20 -4.75 2.90 -2.37
CA LEU A 20 -5.13 4.16 -1.73
C LEU A 20 -6.54 4.08 -1.14
N THR A 21 -7.51 3.56 -1.89
CA THR A 21 -8.88 3.38 -1.42
C THR A 21 -8.94 2.42 -0.22
N ILE A 22 -8.22 1.30 -0.27
CA ILE A 22 -8.12 0.35 0.85
C ILE A 22 -7.48 1.02 2.08
N GLY A 23 -6.41 1.80 1.89
CA GLY A 23 -5.76 2.53 2.98
C GLY A 23 -6.67 3.56 3.64
N ILE A 24 -7.45 4.32 2.85
CA ILE A 24 -8.44 5.27 3.38
C ILE A 24 -9.55 4.53 4.13
N LEU A 25 -10.10 3.45 3.56
CA LEU A 25 -11.14 2.66 4.21
C LEU A 25 -10.65 2.08 5.55
N ASN A 26 -9.43 1.56 5.59
CA ASN A 26 -8.82 1.08 6.83
C ASN A 26 -8.65 2.16 7.89
N LEU A 27 -8.23 3.36 7.47
CA LEU A 27 -8.02 4.50 8.36
C LEU A 27 -9.34 4.95 9.01
N VAL A 28 -10.44 4.89 8.26
CA VAL A 28 -11.76 5.34 8.70
C VAL A 28 -12.52 4.25 9.48
N LEU A 29 -12.40 2.98 9.10
CA LEU A 29 -13.27 1.90 9.61
C LEU A 29 -12.63 1.01 10.67
N ILE A 30 -11.30 0.84 10.66
CA ILE A 30 -10.64 -0.23 11.43
C ILE A 30 -9.56 0.33 12.36
N HIS A 31 -8.39 0.68 11.80
CA HIS A 31 -7.24 1.12 12.57
C HIS A 31 -6.42 2.18 11.83
N PRO A 32 -6.04 3.27 12.51
CA PRO A 32 -5.33 4.38 11.89
C PRO A 32 -3.93 3.98 11.39
N VAL A 33 -3.25 3.06 12.09
CA VAL A 33 -1.89 2.63 11.76
C VAL A 33 -1.80 1.92 10.39
N PRO A 34 -2.50 0.78 10.14
CA PRO A 34 -2.47 0.14 8.84
C PRO A 34 -3.09 1.01 7.72
N GLY A 35 -4.03 1.90 8.06
CA GLY A 35 -4.58 2.87 7.12
C GLY A 35 -3.56 3.90 6.61
N ILE A 36 -2.83 4.56 7.52
CA ILE A 36 -1.77 5.52 7.16
C ILE A 36 -0.68 4.83 6.35
N VAL A 37 -0.27 3.62 6.76
CA VAL A 37 0.74 2.85 6.04
C VAL A 37 0.27 2.51 4.64
N GLY A 38 -0.99 2.07 4.47
CA GLY A 38 -1.61 1.82 3.16
C GLY A 38 -1.65 3.05 2.25
N ILE A 39 -2.01 4.22 2.80
CA ILE A 39 -2.02 5.49 2.04
C ILE A 39 -0.60 5.87 1.62
N CYS A 40 0.37 5.86 2.52
CA CYS A 40 1.79 6.11 2.20
C CYS A 40 2.33 5.15 1.15
N LEU A 41 1.89 3.90 1.16
CA LEU A 41 2.31 2.89 0.20
C LEU A 41 1.66 3.04 -1.16
N SER A 42 0.40 3.48 -1.21
CA SER A 42 -0.27 3.78 -2.47
C SER A 42 0.50 4.80 -3.32
N LEU A 43 1.11 5.80 -2.66
CA LEU A 43 1.98 6.79 -3.28
C LEU A 43 3.18 6.12 -3.97
N LEU A 44 3.76 5.07 -3.39
CA LEU A 44 4.88 4.33 -3.99
C LEU A 44 4.49 3.59 -5.28
N PHE A 45 3.20 3.32 -5.54
CA PHE A 45 2.76 2.72 -6.80
C PHE A 45 2.69 3.73 -7.95
N PHE A 46 2.63 5.03 -7.67
CA PHE A 46 2.61 6.05 -8.72
C PHE A 46 3.99 6.23 -9.37
N PRO A 47 4.06 6.25 -10.72
CA PRO A 47 5.33 6.42 -11.43
C PRO A 47 6.03 7.75 -11.09
N GLN A 48 5.26 8.79 -10.75
CA GLN A 48 5.78 10.09 -10.32
C GLN A 48 6.59 9.99 -9.02
N VAL A 49 6.14 9.17 -8.08
CA VAL A 49 6.81 8.99 -6.78
C VAL A 49 8.08 8.17 -6.93
N ASN A 50 8.12 7.24 -7.89
CA ASN A 50 9.34 6.53 -8.26
C ASN A 50 10.44 7.47 -8.78
N GLU A 51 10.09 8.44 -9.64
CA GLU A 51 11.02 9.46 -10.14
C GLU A 51 11.52 10.37 -9.00
N LEU A 52 10.63 10.73 -8.07
CA LEU A 52 10.98 11.50 -6.86
C LEU A 52 11.90 10.71 -5.92
N LEU A 53 11.61 9.44 -5.65
CA LEU A 53 12.47 8.57 -4.83
C LEU A 53 13.85 8.39 -5.47
N LYS A 54 13.90 8.21 -6.79
CA LYS A 54 15.17 8.13 -7.52
C LYS A 54 15.97 9.42 -7.39
N LYS A 55 15.31 10.58 -7.42
CA LYS A 55 15.96 11.89 -7.29
C LYS A 55 16.44 12.19 -5.86
N TRP A 56 15.71 11.76 -4.84
CA TRP A 56 16.02 12.03 -3.43
C TRP A 56 16.95 10.99 -2.81
N PHE A 57 16.71 9.71 -3.07
CA PHE A 57 17.42 8.59 -2.46
C PHE A 57 18.38 7.88 -3.42
N GLY A 58 18.37 8.17 -4.73
CA GLY A 58 19.18 7.47 -5.72
C GLY A 58 18.75 6.03 -5.99
N PHE A 59 17.70 5.55 -5.31
CA PHE A 59 17.20 4.18 -5.41
C PHE A 59 15.90 4.10 -6.22
N VAL A 60 15.82 3.07 -7.06
CA VAL A 60 14.58 2.68 -7.73
C VAL A 60 13.96 1.55 -6.91
N LEU A 61 12.78 1.80 -6.34
CA LEU A 61 12.10 0.78 -5.53
C LEU A 61 11.75 -0.43 -6.43
N PRO A 62 12.30 -1.64 -6.17
CA PRO A 62 12.03 -2.81 -6.98
C PRO A 62 10.55 -3.17 -6.91
N PHE A 63 9.99 -3.66 -8.01
CA PHE A 63 8.58 -4.08 -8.05
C PHE A 63 8.26 -5.12 -6.97
N ALA A 64 9.18 -6.06 -6.73
CA ALA A 64 9.05 -7.08 -5.69
C ALA A 64 8.85 -6.47 -4.28
N VAL A 65 9.56 -5.38 -3.95
CA VAL A 65 9.45 -4.71 -2.64
C VAL A 65 8.08 -4.05 -2.48
N LYS A 66 7.56 -3.43 -3.55
CA LYS A 66 6.20 -2.86 -3.54
C LYS A 66 5.13 -3.93 -3.29
N VAL A 67 5.27 -5.07 -3.96
CA VAL A 67 4.34 -6.20 -3.81
C VAL A 67 4.42 -6.78 -2.39
N PHE A 68 5.63 -6.94 -1.84
CA PHE A 68 5.80 -7.43 -0.47
C PHE A 68 5.19 -6.49 0.57
N LEU A 69 5.40 -5.17 0.44
CA LEU A 69 4.79 -4.18 1.33
C LEU A 69 3.26 -4.18 1.22
N ALA A 70 2.71 -4.28 0.00
CA ALA A 70 1.26 -4.38 -0.19
C ALA A 70 0.68 -5.65 0.45
N LEU A 71 1.32 -6.81 0.25
CA LEU A 71 0.95 -8.07 0.91
C LEU A 71 1.04 -7.95 2.44
N PHE A 72 2.08 -7.29 2.96
CA PHE A 72 2.27 -7.10 4.39
C PHE A 72 1.17 -6.22 5.00
N ILE A 73 0.79 -5.12 4.34
CA ILE A 73 -0.36 -4.31 4.77
C ILE A 73 -1.64 -5.12 4.71
N PHE A 74 -1.87 -5.85 3.62
CA PHE A 74 -3.09 -6.64 3.43
C PHE A 74 -3.20 -7.72 4.50
N TRP A 75 -2.09 -8.38 4.82
CA TRP A 75 -1.99 -9.32 5.94
C TRP A 75 -2.28 -8.62 7.26
N PHE A 76 -1.69 -7.47 7.55
CA PHE A 76 -1.98 -6.73 8.78
C PHE A 76 -3.45 -6.31 8.88
N THR A 77 -4.05 -5.94 7.76
CA THR A 77 -5.45 -5.52 7.67
C THR A 77 -6.41 -6.66 7.95
N LEU A 78 -6.15 -7.83 7.37
CA LEU A 78 -7.03 -9.00 7.50
C LEU A 78 -6.70 -9.89 8.70
N GLY A 79 -5.43 -9.97 9.07
CA GLY A 79 -4.89 -10.99 9.98
C GLY A 79 -4.78 -10.56 11.44
N ILE A 80 -4.72 -9.26 11.76
CA ILE A 80 -4.68 -8.82 13.16
C ILE A 80 -6.07 -8.64 13.76
N SER A 81 -7.08 -8.34 12.93
CA SER A 81 -8.46 -8.18 13.41
C SER A 81 -9.00 -9.46 14.07
N ASP A 82 -8.55 -10.63 13.63
CA ASP A 82 -8.99 -11.92 14.18
C ASP A 82 -8.17 -12.33 15.43
N LEU A 83 -6.88 -11.96 15.49
CA LEU A 83 -5.97 -12.31 16.60
C LEU A 83 -6.29 -11.60 17.92
N GLY A 84 -6.85 -10.38 17.86
CA GLY A 84 -7.30 -9.65 19.04
C GLY A 84 -8.45 -10.38 19.76
N ASP A 85 -9.44 -10.85 19.00
CA ASP A 85 -10.63 -11.52 19.55
C ASP A 85 -10.31 -12.89 20.18
N VAL A 86 -9.36 -13.67 19.62
CA VAL A 86 -8.93 -14.95 20.23
C VAL A 86 -8.05 -14.78 21.46
N ILE A 87 -7.28 -13.69 21.56
CA ILE A 87 -6.47 -13.39 22.76
C ILE A 87 -7.37 -12.95 23.92
N ASP A 88 -8.37 -12.11 23.67
CA ASP A 88 -9.33 -11.68 24.68
C ASP A 88 -10.21 -12.84 25.20
N GLY A 89 -10.41 -13.88 24.40
CA GLY A 89 -11.10 -15.12 24.82
C GLY A 89 -10.29 -16.03 25.75
N TRP A 90 -8.95 -15.95 25.73
CA TRP A 90 -8.06 -16.74 26.59
C TRP A 90 -7.73 -16.06 27.92
N ALA A 91 -7.95 -14.75 28.02
CA ALA A 91 -7.63 -13.94 29.20
C ALA A 91 -8.75 -13.86 30.25
N ARG A 92 -9.86 -14.60 30.08
CA ARG A 92 -10.94 -14.76 31.07
C ARG A 92 -10.97 -16.16 31.66
#